data_AF-A0A1L9U243-F1
#
_entry.id   AF-A0A1L9U243-F1
#
_cell.length_a   1.000
_cell.length_b   1.000
_cell.length_c   1.000
_cell.angle_alpha   90.00
_cell.angle_beta   90.00
_cell.angle_gamma   90.00
#
_symmetry.space_group_name_H-M   'P 1'
#
loop_
_entity.id
_entity.type
_entity.pdbx_description
1 polymer ?
#
loop_
_entity_poly.entity_id
_entity_poly.type
_entity_poly.pdbx_seq_one_letter_code
_entity_poly.pdbx_strand_id
1 'polypeptide(L)'
;MSAEIRDICEKIHKVSKEIRVLGRLDTRKSKLVSSAIRVMTTSQSERPFKVYHDFLCDLLRAAGSSMVILSSASLGKDKIVQLKAECRTALIDYFACHVGSLDSPALSALVAAFGVPRNEFYYIFIGGREGQPALSSHTQQVNSVEQNEQTAAAMAKQGTDSTPVQRNAL
;
A
#
# COMPACT_ATOMS: atom_id res chain seq x y z
N MET A 1 -8.69 -28.19 2.79
CA MET A 1 -7.58 -27.65 1.96
C MET A 1 -7.02 -28.80 1.11
N SER A 2 -6.97 -28.64 -0.21
CA SER A 2 -6.48 -29.68 -1.14
C SER A 2 -4.95 -29.77 -1.15
N ALA A 3 -4.40 -30.84 -1.73
CA ALA A 3 -2.96 -30.99 -1.95
C ALA A 3 -2.40 -29.86 -2.84
N GLU A 4 -3.06 -29.58 -3.97
CA GLU A 4 -2.68 -28.50 -4.89
C GLU A 4 -2.55 -27.13 -4.20
N ILE A 5 -3.46 -26.81 -3.26
CA ILE A 5 -3.38 -25.56 -2.48
C ILE A 5 -2.23 -25.60 -1.46
N ARG A 6 -1.89 -26.77 -0.90
CA ARG A 6 -0.72 -26.92 -0.01
C ARG A 6 0.59 -26.62 -0.76
N ASP A 7 0.79 -27.26 -1.91
CA ASP A 7 1.98 -27.06 -2.75
C ASP A 7 2.14 -25.58 -3.16
N ILE A 8 1.01 -24.91 -3.44
CA ILE A 8 0.93 -23.47 -3.72
C ILE A 8 1.34 -22.63 -2.51
N CYS A 9 0.80 -22.90 -1.32
CA CYS A 9 1.15 -22.18 -0.10
C CYS A 9 2.63 -22.38 0.27
N GLU A 10 3.16 -23.58 0.15
CA GLU A 10 4.59 -23.88 0.38
C GLU A 10 5.49 -23.09 -0.60
N LYS A 11 5.09 -23.00 -1.88
CA LYS A 11 5.79 -22.20 -2.87
C LYS A 11 5.73 -20.70 -2.56
N ILE A 12 4.59 -20.18 -2.10
CA ILE A 12 4.42 -18.79 -1.64
C ILE A 12 5.33 -18.49 -0.45
N HIS A 13 5.39 -19.38 0.54
CA HIS A 13 6.31 -19.26 1.69
C HIS A 13 7.77 -19.27 1.28
N LYS A 14 8.15 -20.14 0.33
CA LYS A 14 9.51 -20.17 -0.23
C LYS A 14 9.87 -18.84 -0.89
N VAL A 15 9.00 -18.30 -1.75
CA VAL A 15 9.26 -17.03 -2.46
C VAL A 15 9.24 -15.83 -1.51
N SER A 16 8.36 -15.79 -0.49
CA SER A 16 8.39 -14.76 0.56
C SER A 16 9.73 -14.78 1.32
N LYS A 17 10.23 -15.96 1.70
CA LYS A 17 11.55 -16.11 2.34
C LYS A 17 12.69 -15.67 1.42
N GLU A 18 12.68 -16.06 0.15
CA GLU A 18 13.67 -15.62 -0.85
C GLU A 18 13.68 -14.08 -0.99
N ILE A 19 12.51 -13.44 -1.07
CA ILE A 19 12.39 -11.96 -1.16
C ILE A 19 12.89 -11.29 0.12
N ARG A 20 12.53 -11.81 1.30
CA ARG A 20 12.98 -11.28 2.60
C ARG A 20 14.50 -11.33 2.78
N VAL A 21 15.16 -12.38 2.29
CA VAL A 21 16.62 -12.53 2.39
C VAL A 21 17.37 -11.74 1.32
N LEU A 22 16.85 -11.68 0.09
CA LEU A 22 17.57 -11.07 -1.04
C LEU A 22 17.21 -9.61 -1.31
N GLY A 23 16.09 -9.11 -0.77
CA GLY A 23 15.56 -7.77 -1.04
C GLY A 23 15.07 -7.55 -2.49
N ARG A 24 15.14 -8.57 -3.36
CA ARG A 24 14.90 -8.45 -4.81
C ARG A 24 14.30 -9.71 -5.42
N LEU A 25 13.69 -9.54 -6.59
CA LEU A 25 13.23 -10.62 -7.45
C LEU A 25 14.32 -11.00 -8.47
N ASP A 26 14.38 -12.29 -8.83
CA ASP A 26 15.16 -12.73 -9.98
C ASP A 26 14.50 -12.35 -11.32
N THR A 27 15.26 -12.39 -12.41
CA THR A 27 14.83 -11.99 -13.76
C THR A 27 13.56 -12.72 -14.25
N ARG A 28 13.28 -13.95 -13.78
CA ARG A 28 12.05 -14.67 -14.16
C ARG A 28 10.87 -14.17 -13.34
N LYS A 29 11.00 -14.06 -12.01
CA LYS A 29 9.94 -13.53 -11.14
C LYS A 29 9.60 -12.08 -11.47
N SER A 30 10.59 -11.23 -11.75
CA SER A 30 10.38 -9.85 -12.22
C SER A 30 9.53 -9.79 -13.49
N LYS A 31 9.81 -10.66 -14.49
CA LYS A 31 8.99 -10.74 -15.71
C LYS A 31 7.55 -11.20 -15.44
N LEU A 32 7.33 -12.11 -14.49
CA LEU A 32 5.98 -12.52 -14.08
C LEU A 32 5.21 -11.36 -13.42
N VAL A 33 5.88 -10.60 -12.56
CA VAL A 33 5.31 -9.41 -11.89
C VAL A 33 4.99 -8.29 -12.89
N SER A 34 5.91 -7.91 -13.77
CA SER A 34 5.65 -6.90 -14.81
C SER A 34 4.51 -7.32 -15.75
N SER A 35 4.39 -8.63 -16.04
CA SER A 35 3.27 -9.16 -16.83
C SER A 35 1.94 -9.06 -16.07
N ALA A 36 1.93 -9.35 -14.76
CA ALA A 36 0.75 -9.22 -13.90
C ALA A 36 0.27 -7.76 -13.82
N ILE A 37 1.19 -6.81 -13.61
CA ILE A 37 0.85 -5.38 -13.51
C ILE A 37 0.31 -4.87 -14.86
N ARG A 38 0.90 -5.26 -16.00
CA ARG A 38 0.35 -4.93 -17.32
C ARG A 38 -1.06 -5.51 -17.51
N VAL A 39 -1.34 -6.69 -16.97
CA VAL A 39 -2.68 -7.30 -17.02
C VAL A 39 -3.69 -6.51 -16.17
N MET A 40 -3.26 -5.95 -15.04
CA MET A 40 -4.09 -5.08 -14.19
C MET A 40 -4.33 -3.70 -14.80
N THR A 41 -3.33 -3.08 -15.41
CA THR A 41 -3.42 -1.70 -15.94
C THR A 41 -3.94 -1.60 -17.38
N THR A 42 -4.30 -2.72 -18.02
CA THR A 42 -4.77 -2.76 -19.41
C THR A 42 -6.09 -3.52 -19.52
N SER A 43 -7.00 -3.08 -20.38
CA SER A 43 -8.24 -3.80 -20.68
C SER A 43 -7.95 -5.18 -21.29
N GLN A 44 -8.41 -6.26 -20.64
CA GLN A 44 -8.23 -7.62 -21.14
C GLN A 44 -9.42 -8.08 -21.99
N SER A 45 -9.17 -8.48 -23.24
CA SER A 45 -10.17 -9.08 -24.12
C SER A 45 -10.33 -10.59 -23.86
N GLU A 46 -9.21 -11.30 -23.81
CA GLU A 46 -9.11 -12.75 -23.72
C GLU A 46 -9.50 -13.34 -22.34
N ARG A 47 -10.24 -14.46 -22.35
CA ARG A 47 -10.71 -15.15 -21.13
C ARG A 47 -9.59 -15.54 -20.14
N PRO A 48 -8.44 -16.12 -20.54
CA PRO A 48 -7.34 -16.41 -19.61
C PRO A 48 -6.81 -15.16 -18.89
N PHE A 49 -6.75 -14.04 -19.59
CA PHE A 49 -6.24 -12.80 -19.03
C PHE A 49 -7.29 -12.10 -18.14
N LYS A 50 -8.59 -12.18 -18.46
CA LYS A 50 -9.67 -11.78 -17.54
C LYS A 50 -9.63 -12.56 -16.23
N VAL A 51 -9.62 -13.89 -16.28
CA VAL A 51 -9.55 -14.74 -15.08
C VAL A 51 -8.31 -14.44 -14.21
N TYR A 52 -7.19 -14.03 -14.82
CA TYR A 52 -6.01 -13.60 -14.08
C TYR A 52 -6.14 -12.17 -13.52
N HIS A 53 -6.64 -11.22 -14.31
CA HIS A 53 -6.96 -9.86 -13.88
C HIS A 53 -7.89 -9.87 -12.65
N ASP A 54 -9.02 -10.57 -12.74
CA ASP A 54 -10.07 -10.56 -11.72
C ASP A 54 -9.54 -11.10 -10.39
N PHE A 55 -8.79 -12.21 -10.43
CA PHE A 55 -8.08 -12.75 -9.26
C PHE A 55 -7.08 -11.75 -8.64
N LEU A 56 -6.31 -11.03 -9.47
CA LEU A 56 -5.37 -10.03 -8.95
C LEU A 56 -6.08 -8.82 -8.35
N CYS A 57 -7.29 -8.47 -8.84
CA CYS A 57 -8.13 -7.42 -8.29
C CYS A 57 -8.73 -7.82 -6.93
N ASP A 58 -9.29 -9.03 -6.83
CA ASP A 58 -9.81 -9.56 -5.57
C ASP A 58 -8.68 -9.69 -4.53
N LEU A 59 -7.50 -10.16 -4.95
CA LEU A 59 -6.32 -10.24 -4.09
C LEU A 59 -5.80 -8.86 -3.66
N LEU A 60 -5.78 -7.87 -4.55
CA LEU A 60 -5.45 -6.47 -4.22
C LEU A 60 -6.43 -5.94 -3.16
N ARG A 61 -7.73 -6.21 -3.35
CA ARG A 61 -8.80 -5.75 -2.45
C ARG A 61 -8.72 -6.39 -1.07
N ALA A 62 -8.50 -7.70 -1.00
CA ALA A 62 -8.52 -8.48 0.23
C ALA A 62 -7.19 -8.47 1.01
N ALA A 63 -6.05 -8.39 0.32
CA ALA A 63 -4.73 -8.62 0.91
C ALA A 63 -3.63 -7.63 0.48
N GLY A 64 -3.96 -6.65 -0.37
CA GLY A 64 -3.09 -5.52 -0.71
C GLY A 64 -1.98 -5.80 -1.74
N SER A 65 -1.35 -4.71 -2.19
CA SER A 65 -0.38 -4.72 -3.30
C SER A 65 0.85 -5.62 -3.06
N SER A 66 1.28 -5.82 -1.80
CA SER A 66 2.37 -6.75 -1.46
C SER A 66 2.04 -8.20 -1.79
N MET A 67 0.78 -8.62 -1.60
CA MET A 67 0.35 -9.98 -1.92
C MET A 67 0.14 -10.17 -3.42
N VAL A 68 -0.22 -9.11 -4.16
CA VAL A 68 -0.22 -9.10 -5.64
C VAL A 68 1.18 -9.37 -6.19
N ILE A 69 2.23 -8.72 -5.67
CA ILE A 69 3.64 -9.02 -6.00
C ILE A 69 3.95 -10.50 -5.71
N LEU A 70 3.70 -10.93 -4.47
CA LEU A 70 4.10 -12.25 -3.99
C LEU A 70 3.41 -13.39 -4.74
N SER A 71 2.10 -13.27 -5.00
CA SER A 71 1.32 -14.23 -5.78
C SER A 71 1.78 -14.29 -7.25
N SER A 72 1.99 -13.13 -7.88
CA SER A 72 2.48 -13.04 -9.26
C SER A 72 3.88 -13.65 -9.43
N ALA A 73 4.77 -13.38 -8.47
CA ALA A 73 6.13 -13.94 -8.44
C ALA A 73 6.16 -15.44 -8.13
N SER A 74 5.21 -15.95 -7.35
CA SER A 74 5.13 -17.36 -6.95
C SER A 74 4.45 -18.25 -7.99
N LEU A 75 3.33 -17.79 -8.57
CA LEU A 75 2.45 -18.62 -9.39
C LEU A 75 2.44 -18.18 -10.86
N GLY A 76 2.27 -16.88 -11.09
CA GLY A 76 2.05 -16.31 -12.41
C GLY A 76 0.72 -16.72 -13.07
N LYS A 77 0.43 -16.12 -14.23
CA LYS A 77 -0.82 -16.30 -14.99
C LYS A 77 -1.24 -17.77 -15.11
N ASP A 78 -0.35 -18.60 -15.64
CA ASP A 78 -0.76 -19.92 -16.15
C ASP A 78 -1.22 -20.87 -15.05
N LYS A 79 -0.68 -20.75 -13.83
CA LYS A 79 -1.19 -21.50 -12.68
C LYS A 79 -2.51 -20.94 -12.14
N ILE A 80 -2.66 -19.63 -12.02
CA ILE A 80 -3.91 -19.04 -11.52
C ILE A 80 -5.08 -19.26 -12.48
N VAL A 81 -4.83 -19.32 -13.79
CA VAL A 81 -5.84 -19.68 -14.81
C VAL A 81 -6.18 -21.18 -14.77
N GLN A 82 -5.20 -22.08 -14.53
CA GLN A 82 -5.43 -23.53 -14.43
C GLN A 82 -6.24 -23.94 -13.19
N LEU A 83 -6.19 -23.16 -12.10
CA LEU A 83 -6.94 -23.46 -10.87
C LEU A 83 -8.46 -23.46 -11.08
N LYS A 84 -9.16 -24.24 -10.24
CA LYS A 84 -10.62 -24.14 -10.08
C LYS A 84 -11.01 -22.82 -9.40
N ALA A 85 -12.26 -22.40 -9.56
CA ALA A 85 -12.77 -21.17 -8.94
C ALA A 85 -12.67 -21.23 -7.40
N GLU A 86 -13.14 -22.32 -6.79
CA GLU A 86 -13.00 -22.58 -5.34
C GLU A 86 -11.55 -22.45 -4.85
N CYS A 87 -10.60 -22.95 -5.65
CA CYS A 87 -9.17 -22.92 -5.33
C CYS A 87 -8.58 -21.50 -5.43
N ARG A 88 -9.10 -20.64 -6.34
CA ARG A 88 -8.75 -19.22 -6.37
C ARG A 88 -9.30 -18.48 -5.15
N THR A 89 -10.56 -18.70 -4.78
CA THR A 89 -11.17 -18.08 -3.58
C THR A 89 -10.40 -18.46 -2.31
N ALA A 90 -10.21 -19.76 -2.07
CA ALA A 90 -9.47 -20.26 -0.90
C ALA A 90 -8.00 -19.76 -0.85
N LEU A 91 -7.40 -19.42 -2.00
CA LEU A 91 -6.08 -18.81 -2.06
C LEU A 91 -6.10 -17.31 -1.71
N ILE A 92 -7.13 -16.57 -2.09
CA ILE A 92 -7.34 -15.17 -1.67
C ILE A 92 -7.56 -15.12 -0.15
N ASP A 93 -8.43 -15.99 0.38
CA ASP A 93 -8.66 -16.15 1.82
C ASP A 93 -7.37 -16.50 2.55
N TYR A 94 -6.56 -17.41 1.99
CA TYR A 94 -5.26 -17.77 2.54
C TYR A 94 -4.33 -16.55 2.63
N PHE A 95 -4.21 -15.75 1.56
CA PHE A 95 -3.41 -14.52 1.59
C PHE A 95 -3.93 -13.51 2.62
N ALA A 96 -5.24 -13.25 2.67
CA ALA A 96 -5.86 -12.32 3.62
C ALA A 96 -5.60 -12.72 5.09
N CYS A 97 -5.76 -14.00 5.43
CA CYS A 97 -5.47 -14.51 6.77
C CYS A 97 -3.97 -14.52 7.14
N HIS A 98 -3.07 -14.44 6.15
CA HIS A 98 -1.62 -14.58 6.38
C HIS A 98 -0.80 -13.31 6.08
N VAL A 99 -1.41 -12.17 5.72
CA VAL A 99 -0.70 -10.93 5.31
C VAL A 99 0.45 -10.60 6.28
N GLY A 100 0.18 -10.47 7.58
CA GLY A 100 1.22 -10.13 8.58
C GLY A 100 2.36 -11.16 8.70
N SER A 101 2.15 -12.41 8.28
CA SER A 101 3.18 -13.45 8.27
C SER A 101 3.97 -13.53 6.95
N LEU A 102 3.42 -12.99 5.85
CA LEU A 102 3.97 -13.04 4.49
C LEU A 102 4.60 -11.73 4.02
N ASP A 103 4.05 -10.59 4.45
CA ASP A 103 4.48 -9.24 4.06
C ASP A 103 5.85 -8.87 4.65
N SER A 104 6.53 -7.88 4.08
CA SER A 104 7.82 -7.40 4.59
C SER A 104 8.20 -6.04 4.00
N PRO A 105 9.11 -5.29 4.64
CA PRO A 105 9.68 -4.07 4.06
C PRO A 105 10.26 -4.29 2.65
N ALA A 106 10.82 -5.48 2.37
CA ALA A 106 11.30 -5.87 1.04
C ALA A 106 10.16 -5.98 0.01
N LEU A 107 9.01 -6.55 0.38
CA LEU A 107 7.82 -6.58 -0.49
C LEU A 107 7.27 -5.16 -0.72
N SER A 108 7.19 -4.33 0.32
CA SER A 108 6.75 -2.93 0.20
C SER A 108 7.67 -2.09 -0.69
N ALA A 109 8.98 -2.31 -0.62
CA ALA A 109 9.94 -1.70 -1.54
C ALA A 109 9.74 -2.16 -2.99
N LEU A 110 9.46 -3.45 -3.21
CA LEU A 110 9.13 -4.00 -4.54
C LEU A 110 7.79 -3.46 -5.07
N VAL A 111 6.77 -3.29 -4.23
CA VAL A 111 5.49 -2.65 -4.60
C VAL A 111 5.71 -1.24 -5.15
N ALA A 112 6.58 -0.46 -4.51
CA ALA A 112 6.95 0.88 -4.97
C ALA A 112 7.78 0.82 -6.28
N ALA A 113 8.81 -0.04 -6.34
CA ALA A 113 9.69 -0.14 -7.50
C ALA A 113 9.01 -0.66 -8.78
N PHE A 114 7.97 -1.50 -8.64
CA PHE A 114 7.19 -2.01 -9.77
C PHE A 114 5.93 -1.18 -10.07
N GLY A 115 5.58 -0.19 -9.25
CA GLY A 115 4.43 0.68 -9.48
C GLY A 115 3.08 -0.03 -9.40
N VAL A 116 2.92 -0.99 -8.47
CA VAL A 116 1.64 -1.71 -8.32
C VAL A 116 0.54 -0.74 -7.89
N PRO A 117 -0.65 -0.77 -8.51
CA PRO A 117 -1.79 0.02 -8.06
C PRO A 117 -2.13 -0.19 -6.58
N ARG A 118 -2.53 0.89 -5.92
CA ARG A 118 -3.05 0.89 -4.55
C ARG A 118 -4.57 0.79 -4.57
N ASN A 119 -5.14 0.19 -3.54
CA ASN A 119 -6.57 -0.11 -3.42
C ASN A 119 -7.48 1.11 -3.65
N GLU A 120 -7.03 2.28 -3.17
CA GLU A 120 -7.72 3.58 -3.25
C GLU A 120 -7.93 4.12 -4.68
N PHE A 121 -7.09 3.71 -5.65
CA PHE A 121 -7.04 4.35 -6.98
C PHE A 121 -7.42 3.42 -8.14
N TYR A 122 -7.68 2.13 -7.88
CA TYR A 122 -7.88 1.13 -8.96
C TYR A 122 -9.10 1.43 -9.83
N TYR A 123 -10.20 1.88 -9.22
CA TYR A 123 -11.43 2.25 -9.92
C TYR A 123 -11.25 3.42 -10.90
N ILE A 124 -10.28 4.32 -10.64
CA ILE A 124 -10.02 5.49 -11.50
C ILE A 124 -9.27 5.07 -12.78
N PHE A 125 -8.43 4.03 -12.72
CA PHE A 125 -7.66 3.57 -13.88
C PHE A 125 -8.46 2.72 -14.87
N ILE A 126 -9.51 2.05 -14.43
CA ILE A 126 -10.41 1.27 -15.30
C ILE A 126 -11.66 2.09 -15.68
N GLY A 127 -12.05 3.08 -14.87
CA GLY A 127 -13.11 4.06 -15.16
C GLY A 127 -12.72 5.10 -16.21
N GLY A 128 -12.66 4.69 -17.48
CA GLY A 128 -12.37 5.59 -18.59
C GLY A 128 -13.47 6.64 -18.84
N ARG A 129 -13.28 7.85 -18.28
CA ARG A 129 -14.03 9.10 -18.58
C ARG A 129 -15.56 8.99 -18.58
N GLU A 130 -16.17 9.21 -17.42
CA GLU A 130 -17.39 10.04 -17.32
C GLU A 130 -17.52 10.62 -15.90
N GLY A 131 -18.05 11.84 -15.78
CA GLY A 131 -18.32 12.50 -14.48
C GLY A 131 -17.10 13.04 -13.72
N GLN A 132 -16.63 14.24 -14.06
CA GLN A 132 -15.90 15.07 -13.09
C GLN A 132 -16.90 15.63 -12.05
N PRO A 133 -16.74 15.39 -10.73
CA PRO A 133 -17.23 16.33 -9.75
C PRO A 133 -16.35 17.59 -9.85
N ALA A 134 -16.93 18.69 -10.32
CA ALA A 134 -16.21 19.97 -10.36
C ALA A 134 -16.00 20.47 -8.92
N LEU A 135 -14.79 20.28 -8.39
CA LEU A 135 -14.32 20.98 -7.19
C LEU A 135 -14.11 22.46 -7.54
N SER A 136 -15.23 23.17 -7.56
CA SER A 136 -15.33 24.58 -7.94
C SER A 136 -14.62 25.47 -6.93
N SER A 137 -13.72 26.32 -7.42
CA SER A 137 -13.13 27.39 -6.64
C SER A 137 -14.22 28.38 -6.22
N HIS A 138 -14.47 28.52 -4.92
CA HIS A 138 -15.27 29.63 -4.41
C HIS A 138 -14.59 30.33 -3.23
N THR A 139 -14.04 31.49 -3.54
CA THR A 139 -13.47 32.45 -2.59
C THR A 139 -14.53 33.49 -2.24
N GLN A 140 -15.00 33.48 -1.00
CA GLN A 140 -15.75 34.54 -0.32
C GLN A 140 -15.37 34.45 1.18
N GLN A 141 -14.96 35.49 1.93
CA GLN A 141 -14.95 36.95 1.74
C GLN A 141 -16.34 37.55 1.43
N VAL A 142 -16.91 38.46 2.23
CA VAL A 142 -16.43 39.30 3.36
C VAL A 142 -17.59 39.48 4.36
N ASN A 143 -17.42 39.52 5.69
CA ASN A 143 -17.18 40.69 6.57
C ASN A 143 -17.22 40.16 8.03
N SER A 144 -16.50 40.63 9.07
CA SER A 144 -16.03 41.97 9.49
C SER A 144 -17.01 42.75 10.39
N VAL A 145 -16.48 43.39 11.44
CA VAL A 145 -17.16 44.28 12.44
C VAL A 145 -17.97 43.47 13.50
N GLU A 146 -17.99 43.76 14.82
CA GLU A 146 -17.59 44.95 15.62
C GLU A 146 -16.74 44.65 16.89
N GLN A 147 -16.52 45.65 17.74
CA GLN A 147 -15.41 45.82 18.71
C GLN A 147 -15.72 45.51 20.19
N ASN A 148 -14.67 45.21 20.97
CA ASN A 148 -14.36 45.73 22.33
C ASN A 148 -13.00 45.11 22.79
N GLU A 149 -11.97 45.76 23.34
CA GLU A 149 -11.86 46.82 24.40
C GLU A 149 -12.40 46.36 25.76
N GLN A 150 -11.75 46.46 26.93
CA GLN A 150 -10.42 46.93 27.41
C GLN A 150 -10.08 46.08 28.70
N THR A 151 -8.93 46.11 29.42
CA THR A 151 -7.73 46.96 29.52
C THR A 151 -6.58 46.21 30.23
N ALA A 152 -5.31 46.60 29.98
CA ALA A 152 -4.15 46.53 30.90
C ALA A 152 -3.64 45.14 31.41
N ALA A 153 -2.43 44.98 31.95
CA ALA A 153 -1.33 45.93 32.19
C ALA A 153 0.04 45.33 31.78
N ALA A 154 1.02 46.20 31.50
CA ALA A 154 2.41 45.83 31.24
C ALA A 154 3.35 46.30 32.37
N MET A 155 4.67 46.13 32.15
CA MET A 155 5.78 46.74 32.90
C MET A 155 6.19 46.10 34.24
N ALA A 156 7.19 45.22 34.18
CA ALA A 156 8.32 45.25 35.10
C ALA A 156 9.60 44.81 34.36
N LYS A 157 10.59 45.71 34.27
CA LYS A 157 11.97 45.44 33.84
C LYS A 157 12.90 46.16 34.80
N GLN A 158 14.15 45.68 34.91
CA GLN A 158 15.22 46.16 35.80
C GLN A 158 15.00 45.81 37.30
N GLY A 159 16.03 45.55 38.10
CA GLY A 159 17.42 45.27 37.70
C GLY A 159 18.49 45.65 38.73
N THR A 160 18.86 44.71 39.61
CA THR A 160 20.03 44.71 40.51
C THR A 160 20.35 43.23 40.78
N ASP A 161 21.50 42.62 40.49
CA ASP A 161 22.91 42.97 40.77
C ASP A 161 23.27 43.05 42.26
N SER A 162 23.96 42.01 42.77
CA SER A 162 25.00 42.05 43.83
C SER A 162 25.39 40.63 44.28
N THR A 163 26.65 40.24 44.10
CA THR A 163 27.27 39.05 44.71
C THR A 163 27.80 39.38 46.12
N PRO A 164 27.87 38.41 47.05
CA PRO A 164 29.14 37.68 47.29
C PRO A 164 28.92 36.14 47.46
N VAL A 165 29.83 35.21 47.15
CA VAL A 165 31.31 35.08 47.26
C VAL A 165 31.78 34.62 48.66
N GLN A 166 32.41 33.42 48.69
CA GLN A 166 33.24 32.83 49.76
C GLN A 166 32.53 32.41 51.08
N ARG A 167 33.04 31.45 51.89
CA ARG A 167 33.89 30.24 51.69
C ARG A 167 33.89 29.41 53.01
N ASN A 168 34.56 28.25 53.00
CA ASN A 168 34.84 27.30 54.10
C ASN A 168 33.71 26.27 54.34
N ALA A 169 33.92 24.95 54.35
CA ALA A 169 35.04 24.07 54.72
C ALA A 169 35.11 23.70 56.21
N LEU A 170 34.64 22.49 56.51
CA LEU A 170 35.37 21.42 57.20
C LEU A 170 34.77 20.06 56.77
#